data_AF-A0A356TQE5-F1
#
_entry.id   AF-A0A356TQE5-F1
#
_cell.length_a   1.000
_cell.length_b   1.000
_cell.length_c   1.000
_cell.angle_alpha   90.00
_cell.angle_beta   90.00
_cell.angle_gamma   90.00
#
_symmetry.space_group_name_H-M   'P 1'
#
loop_
_entity.id
_entity.type
_entity.pdbx_description
1 polymer ?
#
loop_
_entity_poly.entity_id
_entity_poly.type
_entity_poly.pdbx_seq_one_letter_code
_entity_poly.pdbx_strand_id
1 'polypeptide(L)'
;MPRGGAGAGPVAGGGGAGGRGTCGSPLPLAIGTPVRGSTTGGASTMTGTCIRGGEAPERVYQLTIERRAQVSVTINSDYDGALYLLGSCGEMRSEIAANDDDPNTTRSHIDTTLDAGTYFVIVDGYATESGEFELIAQTQDLQSLAQVCGAATPLRPGVAVTGSTAGQPNYFTATCAGGAGS
;
A
#
# COMPACT_ATOMS: atom_id res chain seq x y z
N MET A 1 -22.70 -47.28 16.30
CA MET A 1 -23.52 -46.81 15.17
C MET A 1 -24.88 -46.39 15.74
N PRO A 2 -25.14 -45.09 15.86
CA PRO A 2 -26.21 -44.50 15.07
C PRO A 2 -25.70 -43.31 14.24
N ARG A 3 -26.33 -43.13 13.07
CA ARG A 3 -26.15 -42.01 12.15
C ARG A 3 -26.95 -40.80 12.64
N GLY A 4 -26.43 -39.59 12.40
CA GLY A 4 -27.18 -38.36 12.56
C GLY A 4 -26.34 -37.17 12.15
N GLY A 5 -26.53 -36.69 10.91
CA GLY A 5 -25.91 -35.48 10.40
C GLY A 5 -26.63 -34.21 10.87
N ALA A 6 -25.85 -33.16 11.05
CA ALA A 6 -26.22 -31.75 10.99
C ALA A 6 -24.91 -31.04 10.61
N GLY A 7 -24.81 -30.28 9.51
CA GLY A 7 -25.69 -29.16 9.20
C GLY A 7 -25.13 -27.90 9.86
N ALA A 8 -23.93 -27.48 9.46
CA ALA A 8 -23.39 -26.15 9.71
C ALA A 8 -22.95 -25.65 8.33
N GLY A 9 -23.77 -24.88 7.63
CA GLY A 9 -23.99 -23.46 7.89
C GLY A 9 -23.13 -22.72 6.86
N PRO A 10 -23.69 -21.84 6.00
CA PRO A 10 -22.90 -21.18 4.99
C PRO A 10 -21.87 -20.30 5.69
N VAL A 11 -20.58 -20.55 5.44
CA VAL A 11 -19.54 -19.59 5.77
C VAL A 11 -19.83 -18.34 4.96
N ALA A 12 -20.06 -17.24 5.68
CA ALA A 12 -20.41 -15.95 5.14
C ALA A 12 -19.42 -15.56 4.02
N GLY A 13 -19.95 -15.37 2.82
CA GLY A 13 -19.25 -14.65 1.76
C GLY A 13 -18.98 -13.25 2.26
N GLY A 14 -17.70 -12.87 2.34
CA GLY A 14 -17.28 -11.51 2.58
C GLY A 14 -17.80 -10.63 1.45
N GLY A 15 -18.89 -9.92 1.70
CA GLY A 15 -19.39 -8.87 0.83
C GLY A 15 -18.43 -7.68 0.86
N GLY A 16 -17.58 -7.58 -0.17
CA GLY A 16 -16.65 -6.47 -0.37
C GLY A 16 -17.16 -5.47 -1.41
N ALA A 17 -17.91 -4.47 -0.93
CA ALA A 17 -18.09 -3.12 -1.47
C ALA A 17 -18.18 -2.91 -3.01
N GLY A 18 -19.40 -3.01 -3.56
CA GLY A 18 -19.76 -2.50 -4.90
C GLY A 18 -19.85 -0.96 -4.99
N GLY A 19 -18.92 -0.24 -4.35
CA GLY A 19 -18.81 1.21 -4.47
C GLY A 19 -17.95 1.59 -5.67
N ARG A 20 -18.20 2.75 -6.28
CA ARG A 20 -17.42 3.23 -7.44
C ARG A 20 -15.95 3.52 -7.13
N GLY A 21 -15.57 3.68 -5.86
CA GLY A 21 -14.18 3.98 -5.46
C GLY A 21 -13.68 5.26 -6.09
N THR A 22 -14.21 6.40 -5.65
CA THR A 22 -13.85 7.75 -6.15
C THR A 22 -13.43 8.63 -4.99
N CYS A 23 -12.80 9.78 -5.24
CA CYS A 23 -12.44 10.68 -4.14
C CYS A 23 -13.63 11.20 -3.31
N GLY A 24 -14.81 11.36 -3.91
CA GLY A 24 -16.02 11.76 -3.18
C GLY A 24 -16.66 10.64 -2.36
N SER A 25 -16.29 9.38 -2.63
CA SER A 25 -16.78 8.20 -1.93
C SER A 25 -15.74 7.07 -2.06
N PRO A 26 -14.61 7.17 -1.32
CA PRO A 26 -13.53 6.19 -1.41
C PRO A 26 -13.95 4.87 -0.74
N LEU A 27 -13.40 3.76 -1.22
CA LEU A 27 -13.61 2.44 -0.63
C LEU A 27 -12.74 2.28 0.63
N PRO A 28 -13.22 1.72 1.75
CA PRO A 28 -12.36 1.51 2.90
C PRO A 28 -11.30 0.43 2.62
N LEU A 29 -10.05 0.70 2.99
CA LEU A 29 -8.95 -0.28 2.98
C LEU A 29 -8.50 -0.55 4.42
N ALA A 30 -8.85 -1.72 4.94
CA ALA A 30 -8.46 -2.15 6.28
C ALA A 30 -7.06 -2.78 6.27
N ILE A 31 -6.23 -2.42 7.25
CA ILE A 31 -4.90 -3.01 7.42
C ILE A 31 -5.00 -4.53 7.59
N GLY A 32 -4.11 -5.25 6.90
CA GLY A 32 -3.95 -6.70 6.96
C GLY A 32 -5.06 -7.50 6.26
N THR A 33 -6.05 -6.84 5.67
CA THR A 33 -7.15 -7.50 4.97
C THR A 33 -7.02 -7.29 3.47
N PRO A 34 -6.76 -8.33 2.66
CA PRO A 34 -6.73 -8.19 1.22
C PRO A 34 -8.13 -7.85 0.68
N VAL A 35 -8.18 -6.97 -0.31
CA VAL A 35 -9.40 -6.56 -1.02
C VAL A 35 -9.24 -6.90 -2.49
N ARG A 36 -10.28 -7.46 -3.10
CA ARG A 36 -10.34 -7.67 -4.55
C ARG A 36 -11.19 -6.59 -5.19
N GLY A 37 -10.81 -6.17 -6.38
CA GLY A 37 -11.50 -5.13 -7.14
C GLY A 37 -11.16 -5.18 -8.62
N SER A 38 -11.80 -4.29 -9.37
CA SER A 38 -11.60 -4.12 -10.81
C SER A 38 -11.55 -2.65 -11.16
N THR A 39 -10.55 -2.22 -11.91
CA THR A 39 -10.50 -0.86 -12.46
C THR A 39 -11.46 -0.67 -13.63
N THR A 40 -11.91 -1.75 -14.26
CA THR A 40 -12.83 -1.74 -15.41
C THR A 40 -14.08 -0.87 -15.15
N GLY A 41 -14.35 0.06 -16.08
CA GLY A 41 -15.50 0.96 -16.02
C GLY A 41 -15.43 2.01 -14.90
N GLY A 42 -14.25 2.19 -14.27
CA GLY A 42 -13.95 3.33 -13.41
C GLY A 42 -13.81 4.64 -14.18
N ALA A 43 -13.56 5.73 -13.44
CA ALA A 43 -13.23 7.03 -14.04
C ALA A 43 -11.70 7.15 -14.17
N SER A 44 -11.24 7.92 -15.14
CA SER A 44 -9.83 8.32 -15.26
C SER A 44 -9.75 9.81 -14.98
N THR A 45 -9.35 10.18 -13.76
CA THR A 45 -9.32 11.57 -13.28
C THR A 45 -8.03 11.93 -12.57
N MET A 46 -7.19 10.95 -12.28
CA MET A 46 -5.90 11.12 -11.65
C MET A 46 -4.80 10.51 -12.51
N THR A 47 -3.57 10.94 -12.28
CA THR A 47 -2.39 10.41 -12.97
C THR A 47 -1.21 10.57 -12.05
N GLY A 48 -0.71 9.46 -11.51
CA GLY A 48 0.45 9.45 -10.63
C GLY A 48 1.75 9.76 -11.35
N THR A 49 2.79 10.14 -10.62
CA THR A 49 4.08 10.51 -11.23
C THR A 49 4.85 9.32 -11.82
N CYS A 50 4.53 8.09 -11.41
CA CYS A 50 5.17 6.88 -11.96
C CYS A 50 4.67 6.53 -13.37
N ILE A 51 3.45 6.92 -13.75
CA ILE A 51 2.93 6.70 -15.11
C ILE A 51 2.90 8.02 -15.88
N ARG A 52 3.45 8.07 -17.09
CA ARG A 52 3.58 9.30 -17.89
C ARG A 52 2.27 9.69 -18.60
N GLY A 53 1.18 9.82 -17.86
CA GLY A 53 -0.16 10.00 -18.41
C GLY A 53 -0.85 8.69 -18.76
N GLY A 54 -2.16 8.78 -18.97
CA GLY A 54 -3.01 7.66 -19.30
C GLY A 54 -4.48 8.07 -19.31
N GLU A 55 -5.32 7.23 -19.91
CA GLU A 55 -6.77 7.30 -19.79
C GLU A 55 -7.31 6.04 -19.07
N ALA A 56 -6.43 5.30 -18.41
CA ALA A 56 -6.78 4.13 -17.62
C ALA A 56 -7.71 4.54 -16.47
N PRO A 57 -8.75 3.73 -16.20
CA PRO A 57 -9.66 3.99 -15.11
C PRO A 57 -9.05 3.62 -13.75
N GLU A 58 -9.38 4.37 -12.72
CA GLU A 58 -8.83 4.21 -11.38
C GLU A 58 -9.88 3.76 -10.34
N ARG A 59 -9.39 3.23 -9.21
CA ARG A 59 -10.15 2.96 -7.98
C ARG A 59 -9.48 3.60 -6.79
N VAL A 60 -10.28 4.35 -6.02
CA VAL A 60 -9.82 5.06 -4.83
C VAL A 60 -10.21 4.31 -3.56
N TYR A 61 -9.22 4.08 -2.73
CA TYR A 61 -9.35 3.52 -1.40
C TYR A 61 -8.90 4.52 -0.33
N GLN A 62 -9.59 4.54 0.81
CA GLN A 62 -9.21 5.30 1.99
C GLN A 62 -8.49 4.38 2.98
N LEU A 63 -7.31 4.81 3.39
CA LEU A 63 -6.47 4.15 4.38
C LEU A 63 -6.35 5.03 5.63
N THR A 64 -6.54 4.46 6.81
CA THR A 64 -6.36 5.18 8.08
C THR A 64 -5.20 4.59 8.86
N ILE A 65 -4.26 5.44 9.25
CA ILE A 65 -3.08 5.09 10.05
C ILE A 65 -3.31 5.66 11.46
N GLU A 66 -3.34 4.80 12.47
CA GLU A 66 -3.65 5.21 13.85
C GLU A 66 -2.45 5.81 14.59
N ARG A 67 -1.24 5.38 14.22
CA ARG A 67 0.03 5.83 14.80
C ARG A 67 1.12 5.76 13.74
N ARG A 68 2.20 6.52 13.95
CA ARG A 68 3.34 6.50 13.02
C ARG A 68 3.85 5.07 12.82
N ALA A 69 3.83 4.60 11.58
CA ALA A 69 4.15 3.23 11.20
C ALA A 69 4.84 3.20 9.83
N GLN A 70 5.63 2.16 9.59
CA GLN A 70 5.99 1.79 8.22
C GLN A 70 4.77 1.13 7.59
N VAL A 71 4.43 1.53 6.38
CA VAL A 71 3.25 1.12 5.63
C VAL A 71 3.71 0.50 4.32
N SER A 72 3.29 -0.74 4.10
CA SER A 72 3.50 -1.48 2.86
C SER A 72 2.17 -1.66 2.16
N VAL A 73 2.04 -1.17 0.93
CA VAL A 73 0.84 -1.32 0.10
C VAL A 73 1.24 -2.05 -1.17
N THR A 74 0.57 -3.16 -1.46
CA THR A 74 0.85 -3.99 -2.63
C THR A 74 -0.41 -4.21 -3.43
N ILE A 75 -0.30 -4.08 -4.75
CA ILE A 75 -1.30 -4.61 -5.70
C ILE A 75 -0.72 -5.78 -6.47
N ASN A 76 -1.55 -6.79 -6.74
CA ASN A 76 -1.31 -7.80 -7.78
C ASN A 76 -2.47 -7.72 -8.77
N SER A 77 -2.19 -7.42 -10.03
CA SER A 77 -3.17 -7.19 -11.10
C SER A 77 -3.03 -8.23 -12.22
N ASP A 78 -4.08 -8.38 -13.04
CA ASP A 78 -4.01 -9.13 -14.30
C ASP A 78 -3.64 -8.27 -15.52
N TYR A 79 -3.26 -7.01 -15.26
CA TYR A 79 -2.92 -5.95 -16.21
C TYR A 79 -1.70 -5.16 -15.71
N ASP A 80 -1.14 -4.29 -16.56
CA ASP A 80 -0.07 -3.34 -16.18
C ASP A 80 -0.61 -2.29 -15.20
N GLY A 81 -0.35 -2.51 -13.92
CA GLY A 81 -0.97 -1.80 -12.80
C GLY A 81 -0.12 -0.66 -12.28
N ALA A 82 -0.77 0.34 -11.69
CA ALA A 82 -0.07 1.41 -10.99
C ALA A 82 -0.72 1.72 -9.64
N LEU A 83 0.11 2.12 -8.69
CA LEU A 83 -0.28 2.40 -7.31
C LEU A 83 0.20 3.78 -6.88
N TYR A 84 -0.71 4.62 -6.39
CA TYR A 84 -0.39 5.95 -5.85
C TYR A 84 -0.87 6.06 -4.41
N LEU A 85 -0.11 6.79 -3.60
CA LEU A 85 -0.47 7.16 -2.24
C LEU A 85 -0.53 8.67 -2.12
N LEU A 86 -1.72 9.20 -1.82
CA LEU A 86 -1.97 10.63 -1.66
C LEU A 86 -2.30 10.99 -0.20
N GLY A 87 -1.86 12.17 0.22
CA GLY A 87 -2.30 12.78 1.49
C GLY A 87 -3.68 13.44 1.40
N SER A 88 -4.09 13.90 0.21
CA SER A 88 -5.40 14.49 -0.07
C SER A 88 -5.94 13.97 -1.40
N CYS A 89 -7.15 13.41 -1.41
CA CYS A 89 -7.67 12.75 -2.60
C CYS A 89 -7.92 13.73 -3.75
N GLY A 90 -7.47 13.38 -4.96
CA GLY A 90 -7.64 14.22 -6.16
C GLY A 90 -6.64 15.37 -6.25
N GLU A 91 -5.82 15.58 -5.21
CA GLU A 91 -4.74 16.55 -5.23
C GLU A 91 -3.41 15.85 -5.50
N MET A 92 -3.03 15.71 -6.78
CA MET A 92 -1.78 15.04 -7.17
C MET A 92 -0.52 15.70 -6.58
N ARG A 93 -0.59 16.97 -6.16
CA ARG A 93 0.51 17.62 -5.42
C ARG A 93 0.73 17.06 -4.02
N SER A 94 -0.22 16.29 -3.50
CA SER A 94 -0.13 15.60 -2.21
C SER A 94 0.36 14.16 -2.35
N GLU A 95 0.84 13.76 -3.53
CA GLU A 95 1.43 12.43 -3.73
C GLU A 95 2.66 12.26 -2.83
N ILE A 96 2.61 11.19 -2.04
CA ILE A 96 3.64 10.80 -1.08
C ILE A 96 4.56 9.78 -1.73
N ALA A 97 3.98 8.82 -2.45
CA ALA A 97 4.69 7.76 -3.14
C ALA A 97 3.86 7.25 -4.32
N ALA A 98 4.54 6.75 -5.34
CA ALA A 98 3.94 6.13 -6.50
C ALA A 98 4.87 5.05 -7.04
N ASN A 99 4.29 3.95 -7.51
CA ASN A 99 5.02 2.86 -8.16
C ASN A 99 4.08 2.15 -9.15
N ASP A 100 4.60 1.83 -10.33
CA ASP A 100 3.96 1.01 -11.36
C ASP A 100 4.56 -0.41 -11.39
N ASP A 101 5.90 -0.52 -11.32
CA ASP A 101 6.57 -1.82 -11.42
C ASP A 101 7.38 -2.19 -10.16
N ASP A 102 7.01 -3.28 -9.46
CA ASP A 102 7.86 -3.98 -8.48
C ASP A 102 7.38 -5.44 -8.19
N PRO A 103 8.00 -6.49 -8.76
CA PRO A 103 9.20 -6.50 -9.62
C PRO A 103 8.86 -6.55 -11.12
N ASN A 104 7.59 -6.45 -11.50
CA ASN A 104 7.09 -6.54 -12.88
C ASN A 104 5.81 -5.72 -13.02
N THR A 105 5.29 -5.59 -14.24
CA THR A 105 4.13 -4.74 -14.57
C THR A 105 2.82 -5.17 -13.89
N THR A 106 2.71 -6.43 -13.48
CA THR A 106 1.50 -6.96 -12.82
C THR A 106 1.50 -6.80 -11.31
N ARG A 107 2.54 -6.15 -10.76
CA ARG A 107 2.68 -5.95 -9.31
C ARG A 107 3.34 -4.61 -9.04
N SER A 108 2.64 -3.76 -8.30
CA SER A 108 3.19 -2.50 -7.81
C SER A 108 3.24 -2.49 -6.29
N HIS A 109 4.28 -1.88 -5.74
CA HIS A 109 4.56 -1.88 -4.31
C HIS A 109 5.00 -0.49 -3.83
N ILE A 110 4.40 -0.04 -2.73
CA ILE A 110 4.82 1.15 -1.99
C ILE A 110 5.22 0.71 -0.59
N ASP A 111 6.42 1.08 -0.17
CA ASP A 111 6.89 0.97 1.22
C ASP A 111 7.32 2.36 1.70
N THR A 112 6.62 2.91 2.70
CA THR A 112 6.92 4.25 3.20
C THR A 112 6.55 4.41 4.66
N THR A 113 7.04 5.43 5.33
CA THR A 113 6.67 5.74 6.73
C THR A 113 5.62 6.83 6.76
N LEU A 114 4.46 6.54 7.37
CA LEU A 114 3.36 7.47 7.51
C LEU A 114 3.14 7.83 8.97
N ASP A 115 2.83 9.10 9.24
CA ASP A 115 2.29 9.54 10.53
C ASP A 115 0.81 9.19 10.66
N ALA A 116 0.27 9.30 11.87
CA ALA A 116 -1.16 9.09 12.10
C ALA A 116 -2.00 10.05 11.23
N GLY A 117 -2.99 9.51 10.53
CA GLY A 117 -3.77 10.29 9.57
C GLY A 117 -4.59 9.44 8.61
N THR A 118 -5.27 10.12 7.70
CA THR A 118 -6.04 9.50 6.61
C THR A 118 -5.33 9.77 5.30
N TYR A 119 -5.17 8.72 4.51
CA TYR A 119 -4.49 8.71 3.22
C TYR A 119 -5.37 8.03 2.18
N PHE A 120 -5.04 8.22 0.91
CA PHE A 120 -5.78 7.65 -0.21
C PHE A 120 -4.86 6.81 -1.08
N VAL A 121 -5.25 5.57 -1.30
CA VAL A 121 -4.56 4.63 -2.19
C VAL A 121 -5.33 4.57 -3.49
N ILE A 122 -4.66 4.88 -4.59
CA ILE A 122 -5.24 4.84 -5.94
C ILE A 122 -4.66 3.64 -6.64
N VAL A 123 -5.53 2.74 -7.10
CA VAL A 123 -5.20 1.64 -7.99
C VAL A 123 -5.62 2.05 -9.40
N ASP A 124 -4.66 2.10 -10.30
CA ASP A 124 -4.83 2.56 -11.69
C ASP A 124 -4.16 1.56 -12.65
N GLY A 125 -4.14 1.86 -13.94
CA GLY A 125 -3.40 1.11 -14.96
C GLY A 125 -2.47 1.98 -15.79
N TYR A 126 -1.44 1.35 -16.37
CA TYR A 126 -0.55 2.01 -17.31
C TYR A 126 -1.26 2.26 -18.64
N ALA A 127 -1.09 3.47 -19.19
CA ALA A 127 -1.71 3.92 -20.44
C ALA A 127 -3.25 3.80 -20.46
N THR A 128 -3.80 2.68 -20.94
CA THR A 128 -5.24 2.42 -21.03
C THR A 128 -5.62 1.06 -20.44
N GLU A 129 -4.68 0.39 -19.77
CA GLU A 129 -4.92 -0.94 -19.22
C GLU A 129 -5.84 -0.90 -18.02
N SER A 130 -6.64 -1.95 -17.86
CA SER A 130 -7.57 -2.10 -16.75
C SER A 130 -7.95 -3.56 -16.60
N GLY A 131 -8.31 -3.97 -15.39
CA GLY A 131 -8.66 -5.35 -15.12
C GLY A 131 -8.89 -5.60 -13.64
N GLU A 132 -8.77 -6.87 -13.25
CA GLU A 132 -8.94 -7.31 -11.87
C GLU A 132 -7.64 -7.17 -11.09
N PHE A 133 -7.76 -6.91 -9.79
CA PHE A 133 -6.62 -6.81 -8.89
C PHE A 133 -6.96 -7.31 -7.47
N GLU A 134 -5.90 -7.64 -6.73
CA GLU A 134 -5.91 -7.81 -5.29
C GLU A 134 -5.00 -6.76 -4.65
N LEU A 135 -5.55 -5.98 -3.71
CA LEU A 135 -4.88 -4.90 -2.99
C LEU A 135 -4.77 -5.27 -1.50
N ILE A 136 -3.59 -5.06 -0.90
CA ILE A 136 -3.40 -5.21 0.54
C ILE A 136 -2.53 -4.08 1.09
N ALA A 137 -2.91 -3.54 2.24
CA ALA A 137 -2.08 -2.65 3.04
C ALA A 137 -1.68 -3.33 4.34
N GLN A 138 -0.42 -3.19 4.73
CA GLN A 138 0.15 -3.72 5.96
C GLN A 138 0.88 -2.60 6.69
N THR A 139 0.90 -2.66 8.02
CA THR A 139 1.67 -1.74 8.85
C THR A 139 2.63 -2.52 9.72
N GLN A 140 3.83 -1.97 9.89
CA GLN A 140 4.76 -2.37 10.92
C GLN A 140 4.97 -1.18 11.87
N ASP A 141 4.75 -1.43 13.16
CA ASP A 141 4.97 -0.42 14.19
C ASP A 141 6.43 -0.01 14.25
N LEU A 142 6.64 1.30 14.35
CA LEU A 142 7.96 1.80 14.68
C LEU A 142 8.23 1.55 16.17
N GLN A 143 9.17 0.67 16.47
CA GLN A 143 9.79 0.58 17.79
C GLN A 143 10.33 1.94 18.26
N SER A 144 10.36 2.15 19.58
CA SER A 144 10.94 3.37 20.14
C SER A 144 12.43 3.49 19.82
N LEU A 145 12.94 4.72 19.69
CA LEU A 145 14.36 4.97 19.43
C LEU A 145 15.27 4.28 20.47
N ALA A 146 14.84 4.28 21.74
CA ALA A 146 15.52 3.61 22.82
C ALA A 146 15.59 2.09 22.64
N GLN A 147 14.51 1.45 22.16
CA GLN A 147 14.52 0.01 21.86
C GLN A 147 15.45 -0.31 20.68
N VAL A 148 15.40 0.49 19.61
CA VAL A 148 16.25 0.29 18.43
C VAL A 148 17.74 0.44 18.80
N CYS A 149 18.10 1.50 19.53
CA CYS A 149 19.47 1.71 19.98
C CYS A 149 19.91 0.66 21.02
N GLY A 150 19.01 0.20 21.88
CA GLY A 150 19.31 -0.83 22.89
C GLY A 150 19.52 -2.23 22.28
N ALA A 151 18.88 -2.50 21.14
CA ALA A 151 19.04 -3.76 20.39
C ALA A 151 20.18 -3.72 19.36
N ALA A 152 20.91 -2.60 19.24
CA ALA A 152 21.93 -2.43 18.22
C ALA A 152 23.09 -3.42 18.39
N THR A 153 23.38 -4.19 17.34
CA THR A 153 24.52 -5.11 17.32
C THR A 153 25.83 -4.33 17.36
N PRO A 154 26.71 -4.53 18.36
CA PRO A 154 27.98 -3.82 18.42
C PRO A 154 28.91 -4.26 17.29
N LEU A 155 29.46 -3.28 16.57
CA LEU A 155 30.49 -3.53 15.55
C LEU A 155 31.84 -3.75 16.21
N ARG A 156 32.58 -4.76 15.75
CA ARG A 156 33.95 -5.02 16.21
C ARG A 156 34.94 -4.25 15.33
N PRO A 157 35.87 -3.47 15.90
CA PRO A 157 36.89 -2.78 15.11
C PRO A 157 37.65 -3.75 14.19
N GLY A 158 37.81 -3.37 12.92
CA GLY A 158 38.49 -4.18 11.91
C GLY A 158 37.65 -5.32 11.31
N VAL A 159 36.39 -5.51 11.72
CA VAL A 159 35.48 -6.51 11.14
C VAL A 159 34.43 -5.82 10.27
N ALA A 160 34.38 -6.18 8.99
CA ALA A 160 33.33 -5.73 8.09
C ALA A 160 32.00 -6.44 8.41
N VAL A 161 30.90 -5.68 8.45
CA VAL A 161 29.54 -6.20 8.55
C VAL A 161 28.78 -5.77 7.30
N THR A 162 28.07 -6.71 6.68
CA THR A 162 27.17 -6.46 5.55
C THR A 162 25.73 -6.62 6.00
N GLY A 163 24.85 -5.77 5.45
CA GLY A 163 23.42 -5.77 5.76
C GLY A 163 22.67 -4.96 4.71
N SER A 164 21.34 -4.94 4.80
CA SER A 164 20.47 -4.18 3.90
C SER A 164 19.49 -3.33 4.73
N THR A 165 19.18 -2.14 4.22
CA THR A 165 18.12 -1.26 4.74
C THR A 165 16.81 -1.41 3.95
N ALA A 166 16.77 -2.26 2.92
CA ALA A 166 15.58 -2.44 2.09
C ALA A 166 14.42 -3.03 2.92
N GLY A 167 13.22 -2.42 2.77
CA GLY A 167 12.02 -2.78 3.53
C GLY A 167 12.16 -2.60 5.05
N GLN A 168 13.20 -1.94 5.53
CA GLN A 168 13.36 -1.64 6.95
C GLN A 168 12.69 -0.30 7.29
N PRO A 169 12.01 -0.23 8.44
CA PRO A 169 11.35 0.99 8.88
C PRO A 169 12.35 2.12 9.09
N ASN A 170 11.95 3.33 8.68
CA ASN A 170 12.78 4.52 8.90
C ASN A 170 12.60 5.07 10.32
N TYR A 171 13.40 4.55 11.25
CA TYR A 171 13.42 4.98 12.66
C TYR A 171 14.08 6.35 12.88
N PHE A 172 14.97 6.78 11.99
CA PHE A 172 15.86 7.93 12.21
C PHE A 172 15.84 8.90 11.03
N THR A 173 15.60 10.18 11.28
CA THR A 173 15.79 11.22 10.25
C THR A 173 17.24 11.70 10.27
N ALA A 174 17.97 11.50 9.18
CA ALA A 174 19.34 12.00 9.06
C ALA A 174 19.36 13.53 8.87
N THR A 175 20.21 14.24 9.61
CA THR A 175 20.40 15.70 9.48
C THR A 175 21.39 16.08 8.38
N CYS A 176 22.17 15.12 7.89
CA CYS A 176 23.22 15.33 6.90
C CYS A 176 22.97 14.49 5.63
N ALA A 177 21.77 14.56 5.05
CA ALA A 177 21.45 13.96 3.75
C ALA A 177 20.16 14.52 3.12
N GLY A 178 19.76 15.76 3.45
CA GLY A 178 18.59 16.41 2.83
C GLY A 178 17.26 15.66 3.01
N GLY A 179 17.08 14.87 4.07
CA GLY A 179 15.82 14.18 4.33
C GLY A 179 15.52 13.00 3.40
N ALA A 180 16.54 12.24 2.99
CA ALA A 180 16.36 10.95 2.30
C ALA A 180 15.58 9.97 3.20
N GLY A 181 14.25 9.99 3.09
CA GLY A 181 13.41 8.84 3.38
C GLY A 181 13.54 7.87 2.22
N SER A 182 13.77 6.60 2.55
CA SER A 182 13.56 5.49 1.62
C SER A 182 12.10 5.43 1.19
#